data_AF-A0A820PP30-F1
#
_entry.id   AF-A0A820PP30-F1
#
_cell.length_a   1.000
_cell.length_b   1.000
_cell.length_c   1.000
_cell.angle_alpha   90.00
_cell.angle_beta   90.00
_cell.angle_gamma   90.00
#
_symmetry.space_group_name_H-M   'P 1'
#
loop_
_entity.id
_entity.type
_entity.pdbx_description
1 polymer ?
#
loop_
_entity_poly.entity_id
_entity_poly.type
_entity_poly.pdbx_seq_one_letter_code
_entity_poly.pdbx_strand_id
1 'polypeptide(L)' 'SNGLGDKGILYLSKILRDNIAIVDLNLSHNFISVFGARELLNMFKDNRTINYLNLEG' A
#
# COMPACT_ATOMS: atom_id res chain seq x y z
N SER A 1 -12.59 -5.77 6.91
CA SER A 1 -11.25 -6.35 6.68
C SER A 1 -11.28 -7.19 5.43
N ASN A 2 -10.34 -6.96 4.51
CA ASN A 2 -10.26 -7.73 3.26
C ASN A 2 -9.12 -8.77 3.28
N GLY A 3 -8.39 -8.89 4.40
CA GLY A 3 -7.47 -10.00 4.63
C GLY A 3 -6.26 -10.06 3.71
N LEU A 4 -5.85 -8.96 3.08
CA LEU A 4 -4.65 -8.93 2.22
C LEU A 4 -3.40 -9.40 2.98
N GLY A 5 -3.24 -8.91 4.22
CA GLY A 5 -2.06 -9.14 5.04
C GLY A 5 -0.77 -8.67 4.37
N ASP A 6 0.35 -8.95 5.01
CA ASP A 6 1.67 -8.51 4.55
C ASP A 6 2.03 -9.01 3.13
N LYS A 7 1.60 -10.23 2.78
CA LYS A 7 1.84 -10.80 1.44
C LYS A 7 1.06 -10.06 0.37
N GLY A 8 -0.23 -9.77 0.61
CA GLY A 8 -1.03 -8.98 -0.32
C GLY A 8 -0.45 -7.59 -0.52
N ILE A 9 0.00 -6.95 0.56
CA ILE A 9 0.67 -5.64 0.49
C ILE A 9 1.98 -5.69 -0.28
N LEU A 10 2.79 -6.75 -0.14
CA LEU A 10 4.02 -6.92 -0.92
C LEU A 10 3.76 -6.99 -2.43
N TYR A 11 2.72 -7.68 -2.86
CA TYR A 11 2.37 -7.73 -4.29
C TYR A 11 1.80 -6.40 -4.77
N LEU A 12 0.93 -5.80 -3.97
CA LEU A 12 0.32 -4.51 -4.27
C LEU A 12 1.38 -3.41 -4.39
N SER A 13 2.36 -3.36 -3.48
CA SER A 13 3.43 -2.36 -3.50
C SER A 13 4.30 -2.44 -4.76
N LYS A 14 4.47 -3.63 -5.35
CA LYS A 14 5.17 -3.78 -6.63
C LYS A 14 4.36 -3.22 -7.80
N ILE A 15 3.06 -3.48 -7.83
CA ILE A 15 2.17 -3.00 -8.90
C ILE A 15 1.99 -1.48 -8.82
N LEU A 16 1.88 -0.95 -7.60
CA LEU A 16 1.63 0.47 -7.38
C LEU A 16 2.86 1.34 -7.57
N ARG A 17 4.08 0.79 -7.51
CA ARG A 17 5.32 1.57 -7.63
C ARG A 17 5.33 2.47 -8.88
N ASP A 18 4.99 1.91 -10.03
CA ASP A 18 5.00 2.62 -11.31
C ASP A 18 3.59 3.08 -11.74
N ASN A 19 2.61 2.99 -10.84
CA ASN A 19 1.24 3.36 -11.16
C ASN A 19 1.08 4.90 -11.23
N ILE A 20 0.57 5.37 -12.36
CA ILE A 20 0.35 6.80 -12.65
C ILE A 20 -1.12 7.23 -12.60
N ALA A 21 -2.03 6.33 -12.23
CA ALA A 21 -3.47 6.57 -12.29
C ALA A 21 -4.13 6.69 -10.90
N ILE A 22 -3.61 5.96 -9.91
CA ILE A 22 -4.19 5.87 -8.58
C ILE A 22 -3.67 7.04 -7.73
N VAL A 23 -4.60 7.86 -7.26
CA VAL A 23 -4.33 9.03 -6.41
C VAL A 23 -4.73 8.77 -4.95
N ASP A 24 -5.75 7.97 -4.72
CA ASP A 24 -6.28 7.60 -3.41
C ASP A 24 -6.18 6.09 -3.21
N LEU A 25 -5.51 5.66 -2.14
CA LEU A 25 -5.33 4.27 -1.78
C LEU A 25 -5.89 3.98 -0.37
N ASN A 26 -7.02 3.29 -0.31
CA ASN A 26 -7.59 2.80 0.94
C ASN A 26 -7.21 1.33 1.19
N LEU A 27 -6.42 1.10 2.24
CA LEU A 27 -6.02 -0.22 2.72
C LEU A 27 -6.45 -0.47 4.17
N SER A 28 -7.47 0.25 4.65
CA SER A 28 -8.01 0.06 5.99
C SER A 28 -8.46 -1.39 6.24
N HIS A 29 -8.29 -1.84 7.48
CA HIS A 29 -8.61 -3.16 7.98
C HIS A 29 -7.98 -4.31 7.16
N ASN A 30 -6.76 -4.17 6.67
CA ASN A 30 -6.10 -5.24 5.88
C ASN A 30 -5.08 -6.09 6.65
N PHE A 31 -5.07 -6.01 7.99
CA PHE A 31 -4.12 -6.73 8.86
C PHE A 31 -2.66 -6.51 8.43
N ILE A 32 -2.31 -5.24 8.21
CA ILE A 32 -0.98 -4.83 7.77
C ILE A 32 -0.10 -4.73 9.01
N SER A 33 0.95 -5.55 9.07
CA SER A 33 1.93 -5.44 10.15
C SER A 33 2.97 -4.36 9.83
N VAL A 34 3.92 -4.17 10.74
CA VAL A 34 5.10 -3.31 10.50
C VAL A 34 5.85 -3.72 9.22
N PHE A 35 5.85 -5.02 8.88
CA PHE A 35 6.47 -5.49 7.65
C PHE A 35 5.74 -4.96 6.41
N GLY A 36 4.41 -5.15 6.31
CA GLY A 36 3.63 -4.63 5.19
C GLY A 36 3.70 -3.11 5.07
N ALA A 37 3.68 -2.39 6.20
CA ALA A 37 3.86 -0.95 6.22
C ALA A 37 5.23 -0.52 5.64
N ARG A 38 6.30 -1.27 5.92
CA ARG A 38 7.63 -1.00 5.34
C ARG A 38 7.67 -1.18 3.84
N GLU A 39 6.96 -2.19 3.31
CA GLU A 39 6.84 -2.41 1.87
C GLU A 39 6.09 -1.26 1.17
N LEU A 40 5.04 -0.72 1.80
CA LEU A 40 4.36 0.48 1.31
C LEU A 40 5.28 1.70 1.30
N LEU A 41 6.01 1.96 2.38
CA LEU A 41 6.96 3.07 2.45
C LEU A 41 8.05 2.98 1.38
N ASN A 42 8.55 1.77 1.10
CA ASN A 42 9.52 1.56 0.03
C ASN A 42 8.94 1.77 -1.36
N MET A 43 7.64 1.55 -1.56
CA MET A 43 6.95 1.87 -2.82
C MET A 43 6.75 3.38 -3.00
N PHE A 44 6.37 4.10 -1.94
CA PHE A 44 6.16 5.55 -1.98
C PHE A 44 7.43 6.37 -2.23
N LYS A 45 8.62 5.79 -2.06
CA LYS A 45 9.88 6.46 -2.47
C LYS A 45 9.90 6.74 -3.98
N ASP A 46 9.28 5.88 -4.77
CA ASP A 46 9.28 5.97 -6.24
C ASP A 46 7.94 6.43 -6.80
N ASN A 47 6.81 6.03 -6.19
CA ASN A 47 5.49 6.49 -6.63
C ASN A 47 5.32 8.01 -6.36
N ARG A 48 4.77 8.72 -7.34
CA ARG A 48 4.53 10.19 -7.28
C ARG A 48 3.07 10.58 -7.48
N THR A 49 2.16 9.60 -7.54
CA THR A 49 0.76 9.82 -7.92
C THR A 49 -0.17 9.69 -6.73
N ILE A 50 0.09 8.72 -5.85
CA ILE A 50 -0.73 8.47 -4.66
C ILE A 50 -0.51 9.62 -3.67
N ASN A 51 -1.56 10.39 -3.43
CA ASN A 51 -1.57 11.54 -2.54
C ASN A 51 -2.31 11.26 -1.23
N TYR A 52 -3.16 10.23 -1.20
CA TYR A 52 -3.90 9.83 0.00
C TYR A 52 -3.74 8.33 0.26
N LEU A 53 -3.50 8.00 1.54
CA LEU A 53 -3.34 6.63 2.02
C LEU A 53 -4.12 6.46 3.32
N ASN A 54 -5.05 5.49 3.36
CA ASN A 54 -5.70 5.06 4.59
C ASN A 54 -5.18 3.68 5.05
N LEU A 55 -4.64 3.62 6.27
CA LEU A 55 -4.15 2.40 6.94
C LEU A 55 -4.86 2.12 8.28
N GLU A 56 -6.07 2.65 8.48
CA GLU A 56 -6.85 2.38 9.68
C GLU A 56 -6.96 0.87 9.94
N GLY A 57 -6.73 0.44 11.18
CA GLY A 57 -6.56 -0.97 11.56
C GLY A 57 -7.86 -1.69 11.85
#